data_AF-A0A2V7DQU2-F1
#
_entry.id   AF-A0A2V7DQU2-F1
#
_cell.length_a   1.000
_cell.length_b   1.000
_cell.length_c   1.000
_cell.angle_alpha   90.00
_cell.angle_beta   90.00
_cell.angle_gamma   90.00
#
_symmetry.space_group_name_H-M   'P 1'
#
loop_
_entity.id
_entity.type
_entity.pdbx_description
1 polymer ?
#
loop_
_entity_poly.entity_id
_entity_poly.type
_entity_poly.pdbx_seq_one_letter_code
_entity_poly.pdbx_strand_id
1 'polypeptide(L)'
;MKPPSSKLLPQYAAALQEYLAGGGEGVLRRAYELGRQTLADGFGVLEMGVLLHRTLLTAGPGGRTPAERAQRAAAMEEFCLECLSPFEMAHRGVREANSALRRHNEMLEEVAKRIAHSLHDEAAQLLGCVYVALDELAWDLPQGP
;
A
#
# COMPACT_ATOMS: atom_id res chain seq x y z
N MET A 1 -15.79 -14.35 -0.09
CA MET A 1 -16.08 -13.57 -1.31
C MET A 1 -17.41 -12.87 -1.08
N LYS A 2 -17.39 -11.55 -0.94
CA LYS A 2 -18.63 -10.78 -0.84
C LYS A 2 -19.28 -10.83 -2.23
N PRO A 3 -20.55 -11.24 -2.38
CA PRO A 3 -21.16 -11.24 -3.69
C PRO A 3 -21.13 -9.79 -4.23
N PRO A 4 -20.78 -9.58 -5.51
CA PRO A 4 -20.88 -8.25 -6.09
C PRO A 4 -22.29 -7.75 -5.82
N SER A 5 -22.41 -6.53 -5.28
CA SER A 5 -23.73 -5.98 -4.98
C SER A 5 -24.55 -6.05 -6.27
N SER A 6 -25.83 -6.46 -6.18
CA SER A 6 -26.68 -6.67 -7.36
C SER A 6 -26.80 -5.42 -8.25
N LYS A 7 -26.36 -4.26 -7.75
CA LYS A 7 -26.37 -2.96 -8.42
C LYS A 7 -25.06 -2.59 -9.12
N LEU A 8 -23.91 -3.19 -8.77
CA LEU A 8 -22.62 -2.83 -9.37
C LEU A 8 -22.52 -3.26 -10.84
N LEU A 9 -22.80 -4.53 -11.14
CA LEU A 9 -22.67 -5.04 -12.51
C LEU A 9 -23.48 -4.22 -13.53
N PRO A 10 -24.76 -3.85 -13.28
CA PRO A 10 -25.49 -2.97 -14.19
C PRO A 10 -24.84 -1.59 -14.40
N GLN A 11 -24.25 -0.99 -13.36
CA GLN A 11 -23.60 0.34 -13.46
C GLN A 11 -22.35 0.28 -14.32
N TYR A 12 -21.50 -0.73 -14.09
CA TYR A 12 -20.30 -0.97 -14.89
C TYR A 12 -20.67 -1.31 -16.34
N ALA A 13 -21.68 -2.15 -16.56
CA ALA A 13 -22.14 -2.52 -17.89
C ALA A 13 -22.67 -1.30 -18.66
N ALA A 14 -23.46 -0.43 -18.01
CA ALA A 14 -23.95 0.80 -18.62
C ALA A 14 -22.81 1.75 -19.01
N ALA A 15 -21.84 1.95 -18.11
CA ALA A 15 -20.67 2.78 -18.40
C ALA A 15 -19.81 2.21 -19.54
N LEU A 16 -19.59 0.89 -19.56
CA LEU A 16 -18.84 0.24 -20.65
C LEU A 16 -19.58 0.38 -21.99
N GLN A 17 -20.88 0.17 -22.03
CA GLN A 17 -21.66 0.31 -23.27
C GLN A 17 -21.66 1.76 -23.78
N GLU A 18 -21.77 2.74 -22.88
CA GLU A 18 -21.64 4.16 -23.22
C GLU A 18 -20.26 4.49 -23.79
N TYR A 19 -19.19 3.95 -23.18
CA TYR A 19 -17.82 4.12 -23.68
C TYR A 19 -17.66 3.51 -25.08
N LEU A 20 -18.11 2.27 -25.27
CA LEU A 20 -18.04 1.56 -26.55
C LEU A 20 -18.93 2.18 -27.64
N ALA A 21 -19.91 3.01 -27.28
CA ALA A 21 -20.73 3.79 -28.20
C ALA A 21 -20.08 5.12 -28.63
N GLY A 22 -18.82 5.38 -28.23
CA GLY A 22 -18.09 6.61 -28.54
C GLY A 22 -18.10 7.64 -27.40
N GLY A 23 -18.45 7.23 -26.18
CA GLY A 23 -18.26 8.05 -25.00
C GLY A 23 -16.79 8.42 -24.81
N GLY A 24 -16.49 9.69 -24.54
CA GLY A 24 -15.12 10.17 -24.36
C GLY A 24 -14.61 10.05 -22.91
N GLU A 25 -13.63 10.90 -22.58
CA GLU A 25 -12.96 10.95 -21.27
C GLU A 25 -13.92 11.08 -20.07
N GLY A 26 -15.09 11.71 -20.26
CA GLY A 26 -16.11 11.81 -19.20
C GLY A 26 -16.63 10.45 -18.72
N VAL A 27 -16.68 9.44 -19.59
CA VAL A 27 -17.07 8.07 -19.24
C VAL A 27 -15.93 7.34 -18.54
N LEU A 28 -14.68 7.54 -19.00
CA LEU A 28 -13.49 7.01 -18.34
C LEU A 28 -13.36 7.54 -16.91
N ARG A 29 -13.52 8.84 -16.69
CA ARG A 29 -13.55 9.42 -15.34
C ARG A 29 -14.63 8.79 -14.46
N ARG A 30 -15.81 8.47 -15.02
CA ARG A 30 -16.86 7.76 -14.29
C ARG A 30 -16.46 6.31 -13.98
N ALA A 31 -15.76 5.65 -14.89
CA ALA A 31 -15.21 4.30 -14.70
C ALA A 31 -14.20 4.28 -13.54
N TYR A 32 -13.33 5.29 -13.47
CA TYR A 32 -12.42 5.53 -12.35
C TYR A 32 -13.16 5.78 -11.03
N GLU A 33 -14.20 6.63 -11.03
CA GLU A 33 -15.02 6.90 -9.86
C GLU A 33 -15.74 5.64 -9.35
N LEU A 34 -16.28 4.81 -10.26
CA LEU A 34 -16.86 3.51 -9.93
C LEU A 34 -15.82 2.57 -9.30
N GLY A 35 -14.62 2.48 -9.87
CA GLY A 35 -13.50 1.71 -9.31
C GLY A 35 -13.13 2.18 -7.91
N ARG A 36 -13.05 3.50 -7.70
CA ARG A 36 -12.71 4.12 -6.43
C ARG A 36 -13.78 3.84 -5.37
N GLN A 37 -15.05 3.94 -5.72
CA GLN A 37 -16.15 3.62 -4.80
C GLN A 37 -16.15 2.13 -4.45
N THR A 38 -15.94 1.25 -5.44
CA THR A 38 -15.88 -0.20 -5.21
C THR A 38 -14.74 -0.58 -4.26
N LEU A 39 -13.57 0.05 -4.42
CA LEU A 39 -12.47 -0.07 -3.47
C LEU A 39 -12.86 0.43 -2.07
N ALA A 40 -13.50 1.60 -1.97
CA ALA A 40 -13.96 2.17 -0.70
C ALA A 40 -15.02 1.29 0.00
N ASP A 41 -15.82 0.56 -0.76
CA ASP A 41 -16.80 -0.41 -0.26
C ASP A 41 -16.16 -1.73 0.22
N GLY A 42 -14.83 -1.83 0.13
CA GLY A 42 -14.01 -2.92 0.66
C GLY A 42 -13.84 -4.10 -0.28
N PHE A 43 -14.06 -3.94 -1.58
CA PHE A 43 -13.78 -4.99 -2.56
C PHE A 43 -12.28 -5.22 -2.69
N GLY A 44 -11.88 -6.49 -2.79
CA GLY A 44 -10.54 -6.88 -3.17
C GLY A 44 -10.33 -6.90 -4.70
N VAL A 45 -9.07 -6.94 -5.12
CA VAL A 45 -8.71 -6.98 -6.56
C VAL A 45 -9.28 -8.20 -7.30
N LEU A 46 -9.40 -9.34 -6.61
CA LEU A 46 -9.97 -10.56 -7.21
C LEU A 46 -11.47 -10.41 -7.46
N GLU A 47 -12.20 -9.78 -6.53
CA GLU A 47 -13.63 -9.51 -6.67
C GLU A 47 -13.87 -8.48 -7.79
N MET A 48 -13.01 -7.47 -7.87
CA MET A 48 -13.01 -6.51 -8.96
C MET A 48 -12.72 -7.18 -10.32
N GLY A 49 -11.77 -8.11 -10.38
CA GLY A 49 -11.47 -8.87 -11.60
C GLY A 49 -12.68 -9.69 -12.08
N VAL A 50 -13.40 -10.35 -11.16
CA VAL A 50 -14.64 -11.07 -11.49
C VAL A 50 -15.73 -10.12 -11.99
N LEU A 51 -15.88 -8.94 -11.35
CA LEU A 51 -16.86 -7.92 -11.76
C LEU A 51 -16.55 -7.39 -13.17
N LEU A 52 -15.30 -7.03 -13.44
CA LEU A 52 -14.88 -6.55 -14.76
C LEU A 52 -15.05 -7.63 -15.83
N HIS A 53 -14.65 -8.87 -15.55
CA HIS A 53 -14.86 -9.97 -16.48
C HIS A 53 -16.35 -10.12 -16.85
N ARG A 54 -17.24 -10.13 -15.86
CA ARG A 54 -18.69 -10.17 -16.10
C ARG A 54 -19.19 -8.96 -16.87
N THR A 55 -18.65 -7.77 -16.58
CA THR A 55 -18.98 -6.53 -17.29
C THR A 55 -18.60 -6.64 -18.77
N LEU A 56 -17.39 -7.12 -19.08
CA LEU A 56 -16.92 -7.31 -20.45
C LEU A 56 -17.81 -8.28 -21.23
N LEU A 57 -18.31 -9.34 -20.59
CA LEU A 57 -19.27 -10.27 -21.22
C LEU A 57 -20.58 -9.59 -21.62
N THR A 58 -20.99 -8.50 -20.93
CA THR A 58 -22.21 -7.76 -21.29
C THR A 58 -22.08 -6.95 -22.58
N ALA A 59 -20.85 -6.68 -23.03
CA ALA A 59 -20.60 -5.91 -24.24
C ALA A 59 -20.96 -6.65 -25.53
N GLY A 60 -21.13 -7.98 -25.45
CA GLY A 60 -21.52 -8.86 -26.54
C GLY A 60 -20.51 -8.92 -27.70
N PRO A 61 -20.78 -9.77 -28.71
CA PRO A 61 -20.02 -9.76 -29.95
C PRO A 61 -20.26 -8.43 -30.68
N GLY A 62 -19.18 -7.72 -31.01
CA GLY A 62 -19.23 -6.46 -31.76
C GLY A 62 -18.08 -6.35 -32.76
N GLY A 63 -18.25 -5.54 -33.80
CA GLY A 63 -17.28 -5.36 -34.89
C GLY A 63 -17.50 -6.34 -36.06
N ARG A 64 -17.85 -5.79 -37.22
CA ARG A 64 -18.05 -6.50 -38.49
C ARG A 64 -16.70 -6.89 -39.09
N THR A 65 -15.67 -6.05 -38.92
CA THR A 65 -14.32 -6.29 -39.44
C THR A 65 -13.33 -6.69 -38.33
N PRO A 66 -12.20 -7.34 -38.67
CA PRO A 66 -11.11 -7.59 -37.73
C PRO A 66 -10.59 -6.30 -37.06
N ALA A 67 -10.51 -5.20 -37.82
CA ALA A 67 -10.06 -3.91 -37.30
C ALA A 67 -11.03 -3.34 -36.26
N GLU A 68 -12.33 -3.38 -36.52
CA GLU A 68 -13.35 -2.94 -35.55
C GLU A 68 -13.35 -3.80 -34.29
N ARG A 69 -13.11 -5.11 -34.41
CA ARG A 69 -12.96 -6.01 -33.26
C ARG A 69 -11.74 -5.65 -32.41
N ALA A 70 -10.60 -5.38 -33.05
CA ALA A 70 -9.39 -4.96 -32.36
C ALA A 70 -9.57 -3.60 -31.65
N GLN A 71 -10.19 -2.63 -32.31
CA GLN A 71 -10.49 -1.33 -31.71
C GLN A 71 -11.43 -1.44 -30.51
N ARG A 72 -12.47 -2.28 -30.62
CA ARG A 72 -13.39 -2.55 -29.51
C ARG A 72 -12.69 -3.22 -28.33
N ALA A 73 -11.78 -4.16 -28.60
CA ALA A 73 -10.99 -4.81 -27.55
C ALA A 73 -10.05 -3.82 -26.84
N ALA A 74 -9.40 -2.92 -27.58
CA ALA A 74 -8.56 -1.87 -27.01
C ALA A 74 -9.37 -0.91 -26.12
N ALA A 75 -10.57 -0.50 -26.55
CA ALA A 75 -11.44 0.35 -25.73
C ALA A 75 -11.91 -0.36 -24.45
N MET A 76 -12.17 -1.67 -24.51
CA MET A 76 -12.48 -2.48 -23.32
C MET A 76 -11.31 -2.55 -22.35
N GLU A 77 -10.09 -2.73 -22.86
CA GLU A 77 -8.86 -2.76 -22.07
C GLU A 77 -8.65 -1.43 -21.35
N GLU A 78 -8.73 -0.31 -22.07
CA GLU A 78 -8.61 1.03 -21.52
C GLU A 78 -9.64 1.29 -20.41
N PHE A 79 -10.90 0.93 -20.64
CA PHE A 79 -11.95 1.03 -19.61
C PHE A 79 -11.61 0.20 -18.36
N CYS A 80 -11.10 -1.03 -18.54
CA CYS A 80 -10.71 -1.87 -17.41
C CYS A 80 -9.53 -1.28 -16.62
N LEU A 81 -8.52 -0.76 -17.32
CA LEU A 81 -7.38 -0.10 -16.69
C LEU A 81 -7.83 1.10 -15.87
N GLU A 82 -8.72 1.93 -16.42
CA GLU A 82 -9.25 3.09 -15.72
C GLU A 82 -10.02 2.71 -14.44
N CYS A 83 -10.80 1.63 -14.49
CA CYS A 83 -11.47 1.07 -13.32
C CYS A 83 -10.51 0.49 -12.26
N LEU A 84 -9.33 0.00 -12.68
CA LEU A 84 -8.33 -0.61 -11.82
C LEU A 84 -7.32 0.39 -11.25
N SER A 85 -7.18 1.58 -11.83
CA SER A 85 -6.28 2.64 -11.37
C SER A 85 -6.39 2.91 -9.86
N PRO A 86 -7.59 3.02 -9.24
CA PRO A 86 -7.71 3.20 -7.78
C PRO A 86 -7.09 2.07 -6.95
N PHE A 87 -7.16 0.82 -7.44
CA PHE A 87 -6.61 -0.35 -6.75
C PHE A 87 -5.08 -0.37 -6.84
N GLU A 88 -4.51 -0.04 -8.00
CA GLU A 88 -3.06 0.08 -8.19
C GLU A 88 -2.48 1.19 -7.31
N MET A 89 -3.12 2.38 -7.32
CA MET A 89 -2.73 3.52 -6.48
C MET A 89 -2.76 3.17 -4.99
N ALA A 90 -3.81 2.50 -4.53
CA ALA A 90 -3.92 2.09 -3.13
C ALA A 90 -2.85 1.06 -2.75
N HIS A 91 -2.61 0.06 -3.59
CA HIS A 91 -1.58 -0.95 -3.37
C HIS A 91 -0.17 -0.33 -3.32
N ARG A 92 0.10 0.62 -4.23
CA ARG A 92 1.36 1.37 -4.26
C ARG A 92 1.53 2.24 -3.01
N GLY A 93 0.49 2.97 -2.61
CA GLY A 93 0.49 3.80 -1.40
C GLY A 93 0.78 3.00 -0.13
N VAL A 94 0.20 1.80 0.01
CA VAL A 94 0.49 0.90 1.13
C VAL A 94 1.95 0.45 1.13
N ARG A 95 2.51 0.13 -0.04
CA ARG A 95 3.92 -0.28 -0.16
C ARG A 95 4.87 0.86 0.22
N GLU A 96 4.58 2.07 -0.25
CA GLU A 96 5.37 3.27 0.05
C GLU A 96 5.32 3.62 1.55
N ALA A 97 4.12 3.64 2.14
CA ALA A 97 3.93 3.88 3.57
C ALA A 97 4.66 2.84 4.44
N ASN A 98 4.56 1.55 4.12
CA ASN A 98 5.29 0.49 4.82
C ASN A 98 6.81 0.66 4.71
N SER A 99 7.31 1.07 3.54
CA SER A 99 8.74 1.33 3.37
C SER A 99 9.21 2.49 4.25
N ALA A 100 8.42 3.56 4.35
CA ALA A 100 8.73 4.70 5.19
C ALA A 100 8.70 4.33 6.67
N LEU A 101 7.69 3.57 7.10
CA LEU A 101 7.59 3.09 8.47
C LEU A 101 8.79 2.22 8.88
N ARG A 102 9.24 1.32 7.99
CA ARG A 102 10.44 0.50 8.24
C ARG A 102 11.70 1.35 8.43
N ARG A 103 11.92 2.33 7.54
CA ARG A 103 13.06 3.26 7.67
C ARG A 103 13.01 4.03 8.99
N HIS A 104 11.83 4.50 9.41
CA HIS A 104 11.69 5.17 10.70
C HIS A 104 12.00 4.25 11.88
N ASN A 105 11.53 3.01 11.84
CA ASN A 105 11.80 2.04 12.89
C ASN A 105 13.30 1.73 13.00
N GLU A 106 13.98 1.51 11.86
CA GLU A 106 15.44 1.31 11.81
C GLU A 106 16.20 2.49 12.41
N MET A 107 15.80 3.73 12.09
CA MET A 107 16.42 4.93 12.69
C MET A 107 16.22 5.00 14.20
N LEU A 108 15.02 4.67 14.69
CA LEU A 108 14.73 4.67 16.12
C LEU A 108 15.53 3.59 16.85
N GLU A 109 15.65 2.39 16.27
CA GLU A 109 16.49 1.32 16.82
C GLU A 109 17.96 1.74 16.89
N GLU A 110 18.49 2.39 15.86
CA GLU A 110 19.87 2.86 15.84
C GLU A 110 20.13 3.95 16.89
N VAL A 111 19.18 4.86 17.11
CA VAL A 111 19.27 5.86 18.19
C VAL A 111 19.21 5.17 19.55
N ALA A 112 18.27 4.25 19.76
CA ALA A 112 18.13 3.51 21.01
C ALA A 112 19.41 2.73 21.36
N LYS A 113 20.02 2.05 20.37
CA LYS A 113 21.30 1.36 20.54
C LYS A 113 22.42 2.32 20.95
N ARG A 114 22.53 3.48 20.29
CA ARG A 114 23.57 4.47 20.64
C ARG A 114 23.41 4.97 22.06
N ILE A 115 22.20 5.34 22.46
CA ILE A 115 21.90 5.79 23.83
C ILE A 115 22.27 4.69 24.83
N ALA A 116 21.89 3.44 24.55
CA ALA A 116 22.23 2.32 25.42
C ALA A 116 23.75 2.13 25.56
N HIS A 117 24.51 2.19 24.45
CA HIS A 117 25.98 2.09 24.51
C HIS A 117 26.59 3.25 25.30
N SER A 118 26.21 4.50 25.03
CA SER A 118 26.74 5.66 25.76
C SER A 118 26.44 5.60 27.26
N LEU A 119 25.21 5.20 27.64
CA LEU A 119 24.86 5.02 29.06
C LEU A 119 25.68 3.90 29.71
N HIS A 120 25.89 2.78 29.01
CA HIS A 120 26.72 1.68 29.51
C HIS A 120 28.19 2.11 29.70
N ASP A 121 28.74 2.86 28.74
CA ASP A 121 30.12 3.34 28.81
C ASP A 121 30.31 4.33 29.97
N GLU A 122 29.41 5.30 30.12
CA GLU A 122 29.44 6.27 31.23
C GLU A 122 29.30 5.60 32.59
N ALA A 123 28.36 4.65 32.71
CA ALA A 123 28.17 3.89 33.95
C ALA A 123 29.42 3.04 34.29
N ALA A 124 30.03 2.38 33.30
CA ALA A 124 31.25 1.61 33.49
C ALA A 124 32.43 2.50 33.92
N GLN A 125 32.56 3.69 33.32
CA GLN A 125 33.60 4.64 33.69
C GLN A 125 33.43 5.14 35.13
N LEU A 126 32.21 5.54 35.51
CA LEU A 126 31.92 6.00 36.88
C LEU A 126 32.18 4.91 37.91
N LEU A 127 31.75 3.67 37.64
CA LEU A 127 32.04 2.52 38.51
C LEU A 127 33.54 2.28 38.66
N GLY A 128 34.30 2.37 37.56
CA GLY A 128 35.76 2.26 37.58
C GLY A 128 36.41 3.34 38.45
N CYS A 129 35.96 4.61 38.32
CA CYS A 129 36.44 5.70 39.16
C CYS A 129 36.16 5.48 40.64
N VAL A 130 34.94 5.01 40.98
CA VAL A 130 34.58 4.70 42.38
C VAL A 130 35.45 3.56 42.92
N TYR A 131 35.69 2.52 42.13
CA TYR A 131 36.52 1.39 42.54
C TYR A 131 37.96 1.82 42.87
N VAL A 132 38.58 2.62 41.99
CA VAL A 132 39.94 3.15 42.22
C VAL A 132 39.99 4.03 43.47
N ALA A 133 39.02 4.94 43.64
CA ALA A 133 38.99 5.81 44.82
C ALA A 133 38.82 5.02 46.14
N LEU A 134 38.05 3.92 46.11
CA LEU A 134 37.91 3.03 47.28
C LEU A 134 39.19 2.24 47.55
N ASP A 135 39.91 1.80 46.51
CA ASP A 135 41.19 1.08 46.64
C ASP A 135 42.29 1.97 47.22
N GLU A 136 42.40 3.23 46.76
CA GLU A 136 43.31 4.23 47.32
C GLU A 136 43.01 4.50 48.81
N LEU A 137 41.73 4.66 49.17
CA LEU A 137 41.33 4.87 50.56
C LEU A 137 41.62 3.64 51.45
N ALA A 138 41.51 2.44 50.89
CA ALA A 138 41.82 1.20 51.60
C ALA A 138 43.33 1.07 51.89
N TRP A 139 44.18 1.63 51.04
CA TRP A 139 45.64 1.65 51.24
C TRP A 139 46.10 2.62 52.33
N ASP A 140 45.37 3.74 52.52
CA ASP A 140 45.65 4.77 53.54
C ASP A 140 45.08 4.45 54.93
N LEU A 141 44.32 3.36 55.08
CA LEU A 141 43.85 2.92 56.39
C LEU A 141 45.03 2.37 57.23
N PRO A 142 45.20 2.80 58.49
CA PRO A 142 46.24 2.26 59.35
C PRO A 142 46.04 0.76 59.50
N GLN A 143 47.07 -0.03 59.20
CA GLN A 143 47.07 -1.46 59.45
C GLN A 143 46.83 -1.66 60.94
N GLY A 144 45.68 -2.25 61.28
CA GLY A 144 45.34 -2.58 62.66
C GLY A 144 46.43 -3.44 63.31
N PRO A 145 46.57 -3.38 64.65
CA PRO A 145 47.63 -4.08 65.39
C PRO A 145 47.63 -5.59 65.17
#